data_AF-A0A8T1WAB7-F1
#
_entry.id   AF-A0A8T1WAB7-F1
#
_cell.length_a   1.000
_cell.length_b   1.000
_cell.length_c   1.000
_cell.angle_alpha   90.00
_cell.angle_beta   90.00
_cell.angle_gamma   90.00
#
_symmetry.space_group_name_H-M   'P 1'
#
loop_
_entity.id
_entity.type
_entity.pdbx_description
1 polymer ?
#
loop_
_entity_poly.entity_id
_entity_poly.type
_entity_poly.pdbx_seq_one_letter_code
_entity_poly.pdbx_strand_id
1 'polypeptide(L)'
;MVVGMLPPPTAPEDKEELRVEARRQREIERTKKLGPGRLRCIGADIAGVKNQIEERQQQAAVDLEAKRATEEEDAAIRRYLLQVESEDALAKRREVLTLRNDWDRQTAEIREARARDAANRSLSIDPDNCATGAAQKFEGEDLARLERIRLQALQMKQWSIEKMAEEALRKAHEGEELAAYMAQLFEIERLMEELHQGNERERAAASAGISQFNQRLFAQQRQGESERRRLEREEEAREIQLTLESNLVSENPLQASLPGVPFEQRVRVDHWKGFSGEQTKHYLRQNDELLQDKVNRKQQEREQAEADARVQQEWRRTLAEEEHLAQQRRAQMELDLRATREQQVQQAAYREKVNSERSRGKIENTFFQRFGRSYR
;
A
#
# COMPACT_ATOMS: atom_id res chain seq x y z
N MET A 1 -37.50 -153.39 -125.84
CA MET A 1 -38.39 -154.55 -126.10
C MET A 1 -39.74 -154.00 -126.51
N VAL A 2 -40.21 -154.45 -127.68
CA VAL A 2 -41.47 -154.12 -128.34
C VAL A 2 -42.62 -154.88 -127.67
N VAL A 3 -43.79 -154.24 -127.49
CA VAL A 3 -45.21 -154.66 -127.73
C VAL A 3 -46.05 -153.47 -127.22
N GLY A 4 -47.08 -152.92 -127.87
CA GLY A 4 -47.84 -153.26 -129.07
C GLY A 4 -48.98 -152.23 -129.24
N MET A 5 -49.39 -152.05 -130.48
CA MET A 5 -50.39 -151.10 -131.00
C MET A 5 -51.80 -151.27 -130.45
N LEU A 6 -52.57 -150.18 -130.47
CA LEU A 6 -53.97 -150.16 -130.94
C LEU A 6 -54.27 -148.79 -131.58
N PRO A 7 -54.77 -148.73 -132.84
CA PRO A 7 -55.20 -147.51 -133.52
C PRO A 7 -56.69 -147.20 -133.24
N PRO A 8 -57.18 -146.00 -133.65
CA PRO A 8 -58.37 -145.37 -133.09
C PRO A 8 -59.66 -145.73 -133.84
N PRO A 9 -60.85 -145.61 -133.21
CA PRO A 9 -62.10 -145.51 -133.94
C PRO A 9 -62.51 -144.04 -134.12
N THR A 10 -62.67 -143.68 -135.39
CA THR A 10 -63.38 -142.53 -135.92
C THR A 10 -64.89 -142.70 -135.77
N ALA A 11 -65.59 -141.75 -135.17
CA ALA A 11 -66.90 -141.29 -135.62
C ALA A 11 -67.25 -139.95 -134.95
N PRO A 12 -67.87 -139.02 -135.68
CA PRO A 12 -68.16 -137.68 -135.21
C PRO A 12 -69.49 -137.69 -134.45
N GLU A 13 -69.43 -137.75 -133.12
CA GLU A 13 -70.57 -137.40 -132.27
C GLU A 13 -70.47 -135.90 -131.97
N ASP A 14 -71.51 -135.18 -132.37
CA ASP A 14 -71.57 -133.73 -132.44
C ASP A 14 -71.00 -133.08 -131.18
N LYS A 15 -70.11 -132.09 -131.33
CA LYS A 15 -69.54 -131.33 -130.19
C LYS A 15 -70.62 -130.78 -129.25
N GLU A 16 -71.84 -130.61 -129.75
CA GLU A 16 -72.99 -130.24 -128.97
C GLU A 16 -73.40 -131.36 -128.00
N GLU A 17 -73.38 -132.63 -128.42
CA GLU A 17 -73.62 -133.78 -127.55
C GLU A 17 -72.51 -133.92 -126.50
N LEU A 18 -71.23 -133.83 -126.85
CA LEU A 18 -70.14 -133.86 -125.87
C LEU A 18 -70.20 -132.69 -124.86
N ARG A 19 -70.64 -131.50 -125.30
CA ARG A 19 -70.89 -130.37 -124.39
C ARG A 19 -72.09 -130.61 -123.50
N VAL A 20 -73.17 -131.18 -124.02
CA VAL A 20 -74.37 -131.54 -123.27
C VAL A 20 -74.04 -132.66 -122.26
N GLU A 21 -73.26 -133.66 -122.64
CA GLU A 21 -72.77 -134.71 -121.75
C GLU A 21 -71.79 -134.17 -120.72
N ALA A 22 -70.84 -133.31 -121.09
CA ALA A 22 -69.96 -132.66 -120.13
C ALA A 22 -70.73 -131.73 -119.19
N ARG A 23 -71.85 -131.13 -119.64
CA ARG A 23 -72.75 -130.35 -118.79
C ARG A 23 -73.55 -131.27 -117.87
N ARG A 24 -74.08 -132.39 -118.37
CA ARG A 24 -74.74 -133.43 -117.56
C ARG A 24 -73.79 -134.03 -116.53
N GLN A 25 -72.55 -134.35 -116.90
CA GLN A 25 -71.53 -134.87 -115.99
C GLN A 25 -71.17 -133.83 -114.92
N ARG A 26 -71.00 -132.55 -115.29
CA ARG A 26 -70.83 -131.46 -114.31
C ARG A 26 -72.05 -131.30 -113.41
N GLU A 27 -73.27 -131.42 -113.92
CA GLU A 27 -74.49 -131.40 -113.11
C GLU A 27 -74.61 -132.63 -112.21
N ILE A 28 -74.17 -133.80 -112.66
CA ILE A 28 -74.10 -135.04 -111.86
C ILE A 28 -73.04 -134.91 -110.76
N GLU A 29 -71.87 -134.36 -111.04
CA GLU A 29 -70.84 -134.10 -110.03
C GLU A 29 -71.29 -133.01 -109.05
N ARG A 30 -71.97 -131.98 -109.56
CA ARG A 30 -72.52 -130.90 -108.74
C ARG A 30 -73.63 -131.43 -107.84
N THR A 31 -74.54 -132.27 -108.34
CA THR A 31 -75.58 -132.92 -107.53
C THR A 31 -74.98 -133.93 -106.56
N LYS A 32 -73.95 -134.70 -106.93
CA LYS A 32 -73.19 -135.55 -106.00
C LYS A 32 -72.52 -134.74 -104.88
N LYS A 33 -71.99 -133.55 -105.19
CA LYS A 33 -71.44 -132.61 -104.19
C LYS A 33 -72.53 -131.94 -103.35
N LEU A 34 -73.70 -131.68 -103.93
CA LEU A 34 -74.84 -131.02 -103.28
C LEU A 34 -75.80 -131.99 -102.57
N GLY A 35 -75.67 -133.30 -102.75
CA GLY A 35 -76.60 -134.33 -102.28
C GLY A 35 -76.45 -134.66 -100.79
N PRO A 36 -75.47 -135.47 -100.37
CA PRO A 36 -75.29 -135.81 -98.96
C PRO A 36 -74.80 -134.58 -98.18
N GLY A 37 -75.53 -134.20 -97.13
CA GLY A 37 -75.26 -132.99 -96.34
C GLY A 37 -73.84 -132.87 -95.76
N ARG A 38 -73.12 -133.99 -95.60
CA ARG A 38 -71.75 -133.98 -95.05
C ARG A 38 -70.73 -133.31 -95.96
N LEU A 39 -70.77 -133.53 -97.28
CA LEU A 39 -69.85 -132.89 -98.23
C LEU A 39 -70.18 -131.39 -98.45
N ARG A 40 -71.43 -130.97 -98.15
CA ARG A 40 -71.84 -129.56 -98.12
C ARG A 40 -71.32 -128.82 -96.89
N CYS A 41 -71.35 -129.45 -95.73
CA CYS A 41 -70.93 -128.81 -94.48
C CYS A 41 -69.41 -128.89 -94.24
N ILE A 42 -68.75 -129.94 -94.72
CA ILE A 42 -67.32 -130.20 -94.47
C ILE A 42 -66.67 -130.73 -95.75
N GLY A 43 -66.50 -129.86 -96.74
CA GLY A 43 -65.67 -130.14 -97.91
C GLY A 43 -64.25 -129.65 -97.66
N ALA A 44 -63.32 -130.56 -97.33
CA ALA A 44 -61.90 -130.24 -97.21
C ALA A 44 -61.11 -131.02 -98.27
N ASP A 45 -60.25 -130.33 -99.01
CA ASP A 45 -59.30 -130.95 -99.94
C ASP A 45 -58.13 -131.54 -99.15
N ILE A 46 -58.31 -132.79 -98.70
CA ILE A 46 -57.32 -133.49 -97.87
C ILE A 46 -55.99 -133.66 -98.61
N ALA A 47 -56.00 -133.77 -99.94
CA ALA A 47 -54.77 -133.89 -100.72
C ALA A 47 -54.02 -132.55 -100.78
N GLY A 48 -54.72 -131.44 -101.04
CA GLY A 48 -54.12 -130.10 -101.00
C GLY A 48 -53.56 -129.72 -99.63
N VAL A 49 -54.28 -130.05 -98.55
CA VAL A 49 -53.81 -129.79 -97.18
C VAL A 49 -52.57 -130.64 -96.84
N LYS A 50 -52.50 -131.90 -97.29
CA LYS A 50 -51.30 -132.72 -97.09
C LYS A 50 -50.07 -132.12 -97.78
N ASN A 51 -50.20 -131.66 -99.03
CA ASN A 51 -49.10 -131.02 -99.74
C ASN A 51 -48.64 -129.73 -99.03
N GLN A 52 -49.57 -128.93 -98.50
CA GLN A 52 -49.22 -127.74 -97.71
C GLN A 52 -48.51 -128.07 -96.41
N ILE A 53 -48.89 -129.18 -95.74
CA ILE A 53 -48.20 -129.66 -94.55
C ILE A 53 -46.77 -130.10 -94.90
N GLU A 54 -46.60 -130.85 -95.99
CA GLU A 54 -45.28 -131.30 -96.45
C GLU A 54 -44.38 -130.13 -96.85
N GLU A 55 -44.89 -129.15 -97.60
CA GLU A 55 -44.14 -127.94 -97.96
C GLU A 55 -43.75 -127.13 -96.72
N ARG A 56 -44.66 -126.97 -95.76
CA ARG A 56 -44.37 -126.28 -94.50
C ARG A 56 -43.36 -127.04 -93.64
N GLN A 57 -43.39 -128.38 -93.66
CA GLN A 57 -42.39 -129.20 -92.99
C GLN A 57 -41.01 -129.06 -93.65
N GLN A 58 -40.95 -129.01 -94.98
CA GLN A 58 -39.70 -128.77 -95.71
C GLN A 58 -39.15 -127.37 -95.42
N GLN A 59 -39.98 -126.33 -95.45
CA GLN A 59 -39.57 -124.96 -95.09
C GLN A 59 -39.07 -124.90 -93.63
N ALA A 60 -39.80 -125.52 -92.69
CA ALA A 60 -39.38 -125.57 -91.29
C ALA A 60 -38.05 -126.33 -91.09
N ALA A 61 -37.79 -127.38 -91.88
CA ALA A 61 -36.52 -128.09 -91.86
C ALA A 61 -35.36 -127.21 -92.36
N VAL A 62 -35.56 -126.49 -93.47
CA VAL A 62 -34.57 -125.54 -94.02
C VAL A 62 -34.30 -124.41 -93.02
N ASP A 63 -35.34 -123.83 -92.42
CA ASP A 63 -35.19 -122.77 -91.41
C ASP A 63 -34.45 -123.27 -90.15
N LEU A 64 -34.67 -124.53 -89.75
CA LEU A 64 -33.96 -125.13 -88.62
C LEU A 64 -32.48 -125.34 -88.94
N GLU A 65 -32.15 -125.78 -90.15
CA GLU A 65 -30.77 -125.92 -90.60
C GLU A 65 -30.06 -124.56 -90.71
N ALA A 66 -30.74 -123.53 -91.25
CA ALA A 66 -30.21 -122.18 -91.29
C ALA A 66 -29.94 -121.62 -89.88
N LYS A 67 -30.86 -121.86 -88.93
CA LYS A 67 -30.66 -121.48 -87.52
C LYS A 67 -29.47 -122.19 -86.89
N ARG A 68 -29.32 -123.50 -87.13
CA ARG A 68 -28.17 -124.27 -86.65
C ARG A 68 -26.86 -123.71 -87.19
N ALA A 69 -26.80 -123.39 -88.49
CA ALA A 69 -25.61 -122.77 -89.09
C ALA A 69 -25.28 -121.43 -88.42
N THR A 70 -26.28 -120.56 -88.20
CA THR A 70 -26.04 -119.28 -87.49
C THR A 70 -25.61 -119.46 -86.03
N GLU A 71 -26.17 -120.46 -85.33
CA GLU A 71 -25.79 -120.75 -83.94
C GLU A 71 -24.35 -121.28 -83.84
N GLU A 72 -23.91 -122.07 -84.82
CA GLU A 72 -22.54 -122.56 -84.94
C GLU A 72 -21.54 -121.43 -85.24
N GLU A 73 -21.89 -120.51 -86.16
CA GLU A 73 -21.11 -119.30 -86.45
C GLU A 73 -21.00 -118.40 -85.21
N ASP A 74 -22.12 -118.13 -84.53
CA ASP A 74 -22.13 -117.35 -83.29
C ASP A 74 -21.31 -118.02 -82.18
N ALA A 75 -21.36 -119.34 -82.08
CA ALA A 75 -20.55 -120.09 -81.12
C ALA A 75 -19.05 -120.05 -81.46
N ALA A 76 -18.68 -119.97 -82.74
CA ALA A 76 -17.29 -119.74 -83.15
C ALA A 76 -16.83 -118.32 -82.82
N ILE A 77 -17.64 -117.31 -83.12
CA ILE A 77 -17.35 -115.89 -82.80
C ILE A 77 -17.18 -115.70 -81.30
N ARG A 78 -18.11 -116.24 -80.47
CA ARG A 78 -18.01 -116.17 -79.00
C ARG A 78 -16.71 -116.79 -78.47
N ARG A 79 -16.30 -117.95 -79.01
CA ARG A 79 -15.04 -118.59 -78.62
C ARG A 79 -13.83 -117.73 -78.97
N TYR A 80 -13.81 -117.14 -80.16
CA TYR A 80 -12.74 -116.24 -80.59
C TYR A 80 -12.66 -114.98 -79.72
N LEU A 81 -13.79 -114.33 -79.42
CA LEU A 81 -13.84 -113.15 -78.55
C LEU A 81 -13.32 -113.45 -77.14
N LEU A 82 -13.73 -114.58 -76.54
CA LEU A 82 -13.22 -115.01 -75.24
C LEU A 82 -11.70 -115.22 -75.25
N GLN A 83 -11.16 -115.77 -76.34
CA GLN A 83 -9.71 -115.94 -76.48
C GLN A 83 -9.00 -114.58 -76.54
N VAL A 84 -9.47 -113.65 -77.39
CA VAL A 84 -8.91 -112.29 -77.51
C VAL A 84 -8.99 -111.55 -76.19
N GLU A 85 -10.13 -111.58 -75.49
CA GLU A 85 -10.29 -110.96 -74.18
C GLU A 85 -9.33 -111.54 -73.14
N SER A 86 -9.10 -112.86 -73.16
CA SER A 86 -8.16 -113.52 -72.27
C SER A 86 -6.71 -113.13 -72.55
N GLU A 87 -6.32 -113.02 -73.83
CA GLU A 87 -4.99 -112.60 -74.26
C GLU A 87 -4.74 -111.12 -73.90
N ASP A 88 -5.71 -110.24 -74.16
CA ASP A 88 -5.66 -108.83 -73.78
C ASP A 88 -5.58 -108.63 -72.27
N ALA A 89 -6.35 -109.41 -71.49
CA ALA A 89 -6.29 -109.34 -70.03
C ALA A 89 -4.91 -109.76 -69.50
N LEU A 90 -4.29 -110.78 -70.10
CA LEU A 90 -2.94 -111.20 -69.76
C LEU A 90 -1.88 -110.17 -70.16
N ALA A 91 -2.01 -109.55 -71.34
CA ALA A 91 -1.11 -108.49 -71.80
C ALA A 91 -1.17 -107.27 -70.87
N LYS A 92 -2.37 -106.76 -70.58
CA LYS A 92 -2.57 -105.65 -69.62
C LYS A 92 -2.01 -105.97 -68.24
N ARG A 93 -2.21 -107.20 -67.75
CA ARG A 93 -1.66 -107.61 -66.45
C ARG A 93 -0.14 -107.62 -66.45
N ARG A 94 0.51 -108.06 -67.54
CA ARG A 94 1.97 -108.01 -67.69
C ARG A 94 2.47 -106.57 -67.70
N GLU A 95 1.84 -105.68 -68.47
CA GLU A 95 2.22 -104.26 -68.53
C GLU A 95 2.07 -103.55 -67.18
N VAL A 96 0.99 -103.80 -66.44
CA VAL A 96 0.80 -103.24 -65.10
C VAL A 96 1.89 -103.71 -64.15
N LEU A 97 2.28 -104.98 -64.22
CA LEU A 97 3.35 -105.53 -63.40
C LEU A 97 4.72 -104.95 -63.77
N THR A 98 5.02 -104.76 -65.06
CA THR A 98 6.28 -104.11 -65.48
C THR A 98 6.35 -102.66 -65.02
N LEU A 99 5.27 -101.89 -65.21
CA LEU A 99 5.21 -100.50 -64.76
C LEU A 99 5.35 -100.37 -63.24
N ARG A 100 4.73 -101.29 -62.49
CA ARG A 100 4.88 -101.33 -61.03
C ARG A 100 6.31 -101.62 -60.61
N ASN A 101 6.95 -102.61 -61.24
CA ASN A 101 8.34 -102.95 -60.94
C ASN A 101 9.30 -101.79 -61.26
N ASP A 102 9.09 -101.11 -62.39
CA ASP A 102 9.90 -99.96 -62.78
C ASP A 102 9.71 -98.79 -61.79
N TRP A 103 8.48 -98.54 -61.35
CA TRP A 103 8.19 -97.54 -60.33
C TRP A 103 8.82 -97.86 -58.98
N ASP A 104 8.70 -99.11 -58.54
CA ASP A 104 9.27 -99.60 -57.28
C ASP A 104 10.81 -99.50 -57.32
N ARG A 105 11.43 -99.78 -58.47
CA ARG A 105 12.87 -99.59 -58.68
C ARG A 105 13.29 -98.13 -58.62
N GLN A 106 12.61 -97.24 -59.34
CA GLN A 106 12.92 -95.80 -59.33
C GLN A 106 12.77 -95.20 -57.92
N THR A 107 11.73 -95.59 -57.20
CA THR A 107 11.53 -95.11 -55.82
C THR A 107 12.59 -95.65 -54.87
N ALA A 108 13.05 -96.89 -55.04
CA ALA A 108 14.19 -97.42 -54.29
C ALA A 108 15.49 -96.64 -54.58
N GLU A 109 15.81 -96.41 -55.86
CA GLU A 109 16.99 -95.65 -56.28
C GLU A 109 16.99 -94.21 -55.71
N ILE A 110 15.84 -93.53 -55.73
CA ILE A 110 15.67 -92.19 -55.11
C ILE A 110 15.88 -92.25 -53.60
N ARG A 111 15.34 -93.26 -52.90
CA ARG A 111 15.51 -93.43 -51.45
C ARG A 111 16.97 -93.65 -51.09
N GLU A 112 17.67 -94.51 -51.83
CA GLU A 112 19.10 -94.77 -51.62
C GLU A 112 19.97 -93.55 -51.91
N ALA A 113 19.64 -92.78 -52.97
CA ALA A 113 20.33 -91.52 -53.26
C ALA A 113 20.14 -90.50 -52.13
N ARG A 114 18.92 -90.36 -51.61
CA ARG A 114 18.64 -89.49 -50.45
C ARG A 114 19.34 -89.96 -49.18
N ALA A 115 19.42 -91.26 -48.93
CA ALA A 115 20.13 -91.82 -47.79
C ALA A 115 21.64 -91.53 -47.88
N ARG A 116 22.24 -91.64 -49.08
CA ARG A 116 23.64 -91.26 -49.33
C ARG A 116 23.89 -89.76 -49.16
N ASP A 117 23.00 -88.90 -49.67
CA ASP A 117 23.11 -87.45 -49.49
C ASP A 117 22.98 -87.06 -48.00
N ALA A 118 22.06 -87.68 -47.27
CA ALA A 118 21.90 -87.49 -45.84
C ALA A 118 23.15 -87.92 -45.04
N ALA A 119 23.82 -89.02 -45.45
CA ALA A 119 25.08 -89.44 -44.84
C ALA A 119 26.22 -88.44 -45.13
N ASN A 120 26.30 -87.88 -46.34
CA ASN A 120 27.32 -86.87 -46.69
C ASN A 120 27.09 -85.52 -45.98
N ARG A 121 25.84 -85.17 -45.66
CA ARG A 121 25.47 -83.97 -44.88
C ARG A 121 25.94 -83.99 -43.42
N SER A 122 26.52 -85.09 -42.92
CA SER A 122 27.12 -85.12 -41.58
C SER A 122 28.43 -84.33 -41.49
N LEU A 123 28.99 -83.88 -42.63
CA LEU A 123 30.10 -82.93 -42.67
C LEU A 123 29.54 -81.51 -42.55
N SER A 124 30.10 -80.71 -41.64
CA SER A 124 29.71 -79.31 -41.48
C SER A 124 29.87 -78.56 -42.80
N ILE A 125 28.79 -77.97 -43.30
CA ILE A 125 28.83 -77.10 -44.47
C ILE A 125 29.67 -75.88 -44.10
N ASP A 126 30.68 -75.57 -44.91
CA ASP A 126 31.44 -74.32 -44.77
C ASP A 126 30.62 -73.18 -45.43
N PRO A 127 30.03 -72.27 -44.64
CA PRO A 127 29.17 -71.22 -45.16
C PRO A 127 29.93 -70.18 -45.99
N ASP A 128 31.26 -70.05 -45.80
CA ASP A 128 32.08 -69.07 -46.52
C ASP A 128 32.40 -69.49 -47.95
N ASN A 129 32.36 -70.81 -48.23
CA ASN A 129 32.60 -71.38 -49.56
C ASN A 129 31.29 -71.60 -50.35
N CYS A 130 30.13 -71.30 -49.75
CA CYS A 130 28.83 -71.47 -50.38
C CYS A 130 28.45 -70.26 -51.24
N ALA A 131 27.85 -70.49 -52.41
CA ALA A 131 27.32 -69.41 -53.25
C ALA A 131 26.17 -68.68 -52.53
N THR A 132 25.99 -67.39 -52.81
CA THR A 132 24.97 -66.52 -52.18
C THR A 132 23.54 -67.05 -52.34
N GLY A 133 23.23 -67.75 -53.44
CA GLY A 133 21.92 -68.37 -53.69
C GLY A 133 21.62 -69.61 -52.84
N ALA A 134 22.62 -70.21 -52.18
CA ALA A 134 22.44 -71.39 -51.33
C ALA A 134 21.83 -71.05 -49.96
N ALA A 135 21.73 -69.76 -49.61
CA ALA A 135 21.15 -69.26 -48.36
C ALA A 135 21.75 -69.92 -47.08
N GLN A 136 23.05 -70.26 -47.12
CA GLN A 136 23.78 -70.87 -45.99
C GLN A 136 24.49 -69.83 -45.10
N LYS A 137 24.66 -68.59 -45.58
CA LYS A 137 25.28 -67.48 -44.84
C LYS A 137 24.40 -66.24 -44.93
N PHE A 138 24.11 -65.62 -43.80
CA PHE A 138 23.41 -64.34 -43.73
C PHE A 138 24.27 -63.31 -43.00
N GLU A 139 24.57 -62.18 -43.66
CA GLU A 139 25.36 -61.09 -43.08
C GLU A 139 24.72 -60.45 -41.82
N GLY A 140 23.43 -60.69 -41.58
CA GLY A 140 22.71 -60.22 -40.38
C GLY A 140 22.94 -61.06 -39.13
N GLU A 141 23.50 -62.27 -39.23
CA GLU A 141 23.66 -63.19 -38.07
C GLU A 141 24.83 -62.81 -37.16
N ASP A 142 25.77 -62.00 -37.64
CA ASP A 142 26.88 -61.38 -36.89
C ASP A 142 27.44 -62.22 -35.74
N LEU A 143 28.30 -63.17 -36.08
CA LEU A 143 28.95 -64.07 -35.11
C LEU A 143 29.77 -63.31 -34.05
N ALA A 144 30.28 -62.11 -34.40
CA ALA A 144 31.08 -61.26 -33.53
C ALA A 144 30.23 -60.28 -32.68
N ARG A 145 28.90 -60.40 -32.67
CA ARG A 145 28.01 -59.50 -31.95
C ARG A 145 28.41 -59.32 -30.48
N LEU A 146 28.72 -60.41 -29.79
CA LEU A 146 29.08 -60.38 -28.37
C LEU A 146 30.40 -59.65 -28.13
N GLU A 147 31.39 -59.86 -29.00
CA GLU A 147 32.68 -59.16 -28.94
C GLU A 147 32.53 -57.68 -29.23
N ARG A 148 31.72 -57.32 -30.24
CA ARG A 148 31.41 -55.91 -30.55
C ARG A 148 30.75 -55.21 -29.37
N ILE A 149 29.73 -55.83 -28.76
CA ILE A 149 29.05 -55.28 -27.58
C ILE A 149 30.04 -55.09 -26.42
N ARG A 150 30.93 -56.07 -26.20
CA ARG A 150 31.96 -55.98 -25.17
C ARG A 150 32.93 -54.81 -25.41
N LEU A 151 33.41 -54.63 -26.64
CA LEU A 151 34.30 -53.52 -27.00
C LEU A 151 33.60 -52.16 -26.87
N GLN A 152 32.36 -52.06 -27.33
CA GLN A 152 31.56 -50.84 -27.16
C GLN A 152 31.35 -50.50 -25.68
N ALA A 153 31.04 -51.49 -24.84
CA ALA A 153 30.90 -51.29 -23.40
C ALA A 153 32.22 -50.82 -22.75
N LEU A 154 33.37 -51.36 -23.17
CA LEU A 154 34.68 -50.92 -22.70
C LEU A 154 34.98 -49.48 -23.13
N GLN A 155 34.69 -49.11 -24.37
CA GLN A 155 34.84 -47.73 -24.87
C GLN A 155 33.95 -46.77 -24.10
N MET A 156 32.67 -47.09 -23.93
CA MET A 156 31.74 -46.27 -23.15
C MET A 156 32.21 -46.11 -21.69
N LYS A 157 32.71 -47.18 -21.07
CA LYS A 157 33.28 -47.12 -19.73
C LYS A 157 34.48 -46.18 -19.68
N GLN A 158 35.41 -46.30 -20.63
CA GLN A 158 36.59 -45.45 -20.70
C GLN A 158 36.22 -43.98 -20.87
N TRP A 159 35.36 -43.65 -21.84
CA TRP A 159 34.89 -42.27 -22.03
C TRP A 159 34.16 -41.71 -20.82
N SER A 160 33.38 -42.55 -20.12
CA SER A 160 32.70 -42.12 -18.89
C SER A 160 33.71 -41.79 -17.79
N ILE A 161 34.77 -42.59 -17.65
CA ILE A 161 35.85 -42.34 -16.66
C ILE A 161 36.59 -41.05 -17.01
N GLU A 162 36.97 -40.87 -18.28
CA GLU A 162 37.65 -39.66 -18.76
C GLU A 162 36.78 -38.42 -18.52
N LYS A 163 35.48 -38.51 -18.83
CA LYS A 163 34.55 -37.39 -18.61
C LYS A 163 34.37 -37.06 -17.14
N MET A 164 34.23 -38.06 -16.27
CA MET A 164 34.14 -37.83 -14.83
C MET A 164 35.43 -37.21 -14.27
N ALA A 165 36.59 -37.61 -14.76
CA ALA A 165 37.87 -37.01 -14.36
C ALA A 165 37.97 -35.55 -14.81
N GLU A 166 37.59 -35.25 -16.06
CA GLU A 166 37.53 -33.88 -16.58
C GLU A 166 36.57 -33.00 -15.76
N GLU A 167 35.37 -33.49 -15.46
CA GLU A 167 34.39 -32.77 -14.63
C GLU A 167 34.88 -32.56 -13.20
N ALA A 168 35.58 -33.54 -12.61
CA ALA A 168 36.16 -33.40 -11.28
C ALA A 168 37.25 -32.33 -11.25
N LEU A 169 38.13 -32.30 -12.26
CA LEU A 169 39.14 -31.25 -12.40
C LEU A 169 38.50 -29.87 -12.61
N ARG A 170 37.49 -29.78 -13.47
CA ARG A 170 36.77 -28.52 -13.69
C ARG A 170 36.13 -28.00 -12.41
N LYS A 171 35.45 -28.87 -11.65
CA LYS A 171 34.86 -28.50 -10.35
C LYS A 171 35.91 -28.09 -9.31
N ALA A 172 37.08 -28.73 -9.31
CA ALA A 172 38.18 -28.33 -8.43
C ALA A 172 38.67 -26.93 -8.78
N HIS A 173 38.90 -26.63 -10.05
CA HIS A 173 39.28 -25.30 -10.51
C HIS A 173 38.21 -24.24 -10.23
N GLU A 174 36.94 -24.53 -10.52
CA GLU A 174 35.81 -23.64 -10.16
C GLU A 174 35.79 -23.37 -8.64
N GLY A 175 36.05 -24.39 -7.82
CA GLY A 175 36.14 -24.26 -6.36
C GLY A 175 37.33 -23.39 -5.90
N GLU A 176 38.51 -23.56 -6.52
CA GLU A 176 39.69 -22.74 -6.25
C GLU A 176 39.48 -21.28 -6.64
N GLU A 177 38.89 -21.02 -7.82
CA GLU A 177 38.57 -19.67 -8.28
C GLU A 177 37.55 -18.98 -7.36
N LEU A 178 36.50 -19.71 -6.94
CA LEU A 178 35.53 -19.20 -5.98
C LEU A 178 36.17 -18.90 -4.63
N ALA A 179 37.05 -19.77 -4.13
CA ALA A 179 37.76 -19.54 -2.88
C ALA A 179 38.68 -18.31 -2.96
N ALA A 180 39.40 -18.14 -4.08
CA ALA A 180 40.25 -16.97 -4.32
C ALA A 180 39.41 -15.68 -4.39
N TYR A 181 38.27 -15.72 -5.08
CA TYR A 181 37.34 -14.59 -5.15
C TYR A 181 36.78 -14.23 -3.77
N MET A 182 36.36 -15.21 -2.96
CA MET A 182 35.88 -14.96 -1.60
C MET A 182 36.98 -14.36 -0.72
N ALA A 183 38.22 -14.83 -0.83
CA ALA A 183 39.35 -14.25 -0.10
C ALA A 183 39.56 -12.77 -0.47
N GLN A 184 39.49 -12.42 -1.76
CA GLN A 184 39.56 -11.03 -2.21
C GLN A 184 38.42 -10.18 -1.66
N LEU A 185 37.19 -10.70 -1.62
CA LEU A 185 36.06 -9.99 -1.04
C LEU A 185 36.27 -9.69 0.45
N PHE A 186 36.76 -10.66 1.22
CA PHE A 186 37.09 -10.45 2.63
C PHE A 186 38.19 -9.40 2.83
N GLU A 187 39.21 -9.37 1.96
CA GLU A 187 40.24 -8.33 2.00
C GLU A 187 39.66 -6.94 1.72
N ILE A 188 38.75 -6.83 0.73
CA ILE A 188 38.06 -5.58 0.41
C ILE A 188 37.20 -5.13 1.60
N GLU A 189 36.41 -6.03 2.19
CA GLU A 189 35.59 -5.73 3.38
C GLU A 189 36.45 -5.23 4.54
N ARG A 190 37.58 -5.90 4.81
CA ARG A 190 38.53 -5.48 5.84
C ARG A 190 39.08 -4.07 5.58
N LEU A 191 39.51 -3.79 4.35
CA LEU A 191 40.02 -2.47 3.96
C LEU A 191 38.94 -1.39 4.08
N MET A 192 37.70 -1.71 3.71
CA MET A 192 36.57 -0.81 3.89
C MET A 192 36.33 -0.50 5.37
N GLU A 193 36.35 -1.52 6.23
CA GLU A 193 36.17 -1.34 7.67
C GLU A 193 37.29 -0.49 8.27
N GLU A 194 38.56 -0.75 7.91
CA GLU A 194 39.70 0.06 8.33
C GLU A 194 39.55 1.53 7.90
N LEU A 195 39.10 1.77 6.66
CA LEU A 195 38.86 3.11 6.13
C LEU A 195 37.69 3.81 6.83
N HIS A 196 36.62 3.08 7.15
CA HIS A 196 35.49 3.61 7.92
C HIS A 196 35.92 4.00 9.34
N GLN A 197 36.62 3.13 10.05
CA GLN A 197 37.15 3.43 11.39
C GLN A 197 38.15 4.60 11.36
N GLY A 198 38.99 4.68 10.32
CA GLY A 198 39.89 5.81 10.10
C GLY A 198 39.14 7.14 9.96
N ASN A 199 38.13 7.17 9.08
CA ASN A 199 37.29 8.35 8.88
C ASN A 199 36.54 8.78 10.14
N GLU A 200 36.01 7.83 10.92
CA GLU A 200 35.34 8.13 12.19
C GLU A 200 36.30 8.77 13.21
N ARG A 201 37.53 8.25 13.32
CA ARG A 201 38.57 8.81 14.19
C ARG A 201 38.94 10.23 13.76
N GLU A 202 39.11 10.48 12.45
CA GLU A 202 39.40 11.82 11.93
C GLU A 202 38.26 12.80 12.19
N ARG A 203 37.01 12.38 11.97
CA ARG A 203 35.83 13.20 12.28
C ARG A 203 35.73 13.52 13.76
N ALA A 204 35.98 12.54 14.63
CA ALA A 204 35.99 12.73 16.08
C ALA A 204 37.10 13.70 16.50
N ALA A 205 38.31 13.57 15.94
CA ALA A 205 39.42 14.47 16.20
C ALA A 205 39.12 15.90 15.73
N ALA A 206 38.55 16.07 14.54
CA ALA A 206 38.12 17.37 14.02
C ALA A 206 37.04 18.01 14.90
N SER A 207 36.02 17.23 15.30
CA SER A 207 34.96 17.70 16.21
C SER A 207 35.53 18.12 17.58
N ALA A 208 36.43 17.33 18.15
CA ALA A 208 37.12 17.68 19.39
C ALA A 208 37.95 18.97 19.24
N GLY A 209 38.65 19.14 18.12
CA GLY A 209 39.41 20.35 17.80
C GLY A 209 38.51 21.60 17.73
N ILE A 210 37.37 21.50 17.04
CA ILE A 210 36.37 22.58 16.96
C ILE A 210 35.79 22.89 18.34
N SER A 211 35.46 21.86 19.13
CA SER A 211 34.94 22.04 20.49
C SER A 211 35.92 22.77 21.39
N GLN A 212 37.20 22.38 21.37
CA GLN A 212 38.26 23.08 22.13
C GLN A 212 38.45 24.52 21.66
N PHE A 213 38.42 24.77 20.35
CA PHE A 213 38.49 26.12 19.80
C PHE A 213 37.32 26.99 20.28
N ASN A 214 36.09 26.48 20.19
CA ASN A 214 34.90 27.18 20.66
C ASN A 214 34.96 27.46 22.16
N GLN A 215 35.41 26.51 22.97
CA GLN A 215 35.61 26.71 24.41
C GLN A 215 36.60 27.83 24.71
N ARG A 216 37.73 27.88 23.99
CA ARG A 216 38.71 28.98 24.11
C ARG A 216 38.12 30.31 23.70
N LEU A 217 37.36 30.35 22.60
CA LEU A 217 36.70 31.55 22.12
C LEU A 217 35.68 32.08 23.14
N PHE A 218 34.85 31.20 23.71
CA PHE A 218 33.90 31.57 24.77
C PHE A 218 34.61 32.07 26.03
N ALA A 219 35.71 31.45 26.44
CA ALA A 219 36.50 31.92 27.57
C ALA A 219 37.07 33.31 27.32
N GLN A 220 37.59 33.57 26.12
CA GLN A 220 38.09 34.89 25.72
C GLN A 220 36.98 35.95 25.70
N GLN A 221 35.80 35.62 25.14
CA GLN A 221 34.65 36.53 25.17
C GLN A 221 34.22 36.85 26.59
N ARG A 222 34.12 35.85 27.47
CA ARG A 222 33.78 36.07 28.89
C ARG A 222 34.78 36.95 29.61
N GLN A 223 36.07 36.78 29.37
CA GLN A 223 37.11 37.65 29.92
C GLN A 223 36.95 39.08 29.39
N GLY A 224 36.75 39.23 28.08
CA GLY A 224 36.51 40.53 27.45
C GLY A 224 35.28 41.25 28.02
N GLU A 225 34.15 40.56 28.18
CA GLU A 225 32.95 41.12 28.80
C GLU A 225 33.17 41.50 30.28
N SER A 226 33.90 40.66 31.03
CA SER A 226 34.21 40.96 32.43
C SER A 226 35.08 42.21 32.57
N GLU A 227 36.09 42.37 31.71
CA GLU A 227 36.93 43.57 31.66
C GLU A 227 36.11 44.79 31.24
N ARG A 228 35.26 44.69 30.21
CA ARG A 228 34.35 45.78 29.80
C ARG A 228 33.43 46.21 30.94
N ARG A 229 32.78 45.27 31.63
CA ARG A 229 31.95 45.54 32.82
C ARG A 229 32.75 46.11 33.99
N ARG A 230 34.05 45.81 34.10
CA ARG A 230 34.91 46.43 35.11
C ARG A 230 35.17 47.89 34.76
N LEU A 231 35.55 48.15 33.50
CA LEU A 231 35.78 49.50 32.99
C LEU A 231 34.52 50.37 33.07
N GLU A 232 33.36 49.85 32.64
CA GLU A 232 32.06 50.55 32.75
C GLU A 232 31.76 50.91 34.21
N ARG A 233 31.94 49.98 35.16
CA ARG A 233 31.75 50.29 36.59
C ARG A 233 32.75 51.31 37.13
N GLU A 234 34.00 51.27 36.67
CA GLU A 234 35.01 52.26 37.04
C GLU A 234 34.65 53.66 36.49
N GLU A 235 34.15 53.73 35.25
CA GLU A 235 33.67 54.97 34.61
C GLU A 235 32.42 55.51 35.30
N GLU A 236 31.41 54.66 35.55
CA GLU A 236 30.20 55.01 36.30
C GLU A 236 30.55 55.52 37.70
N ALA A 237 31.46 54.86 38.41
CA ALA A 237 31.88 55.30 39.74
C ALA A 237 32.59 56.67 39.70
N ARG A 238 33.42 56.91 38.67
CA ARG A 238 34.05 58.22 38.46
C ARG A 238 33.02 59.29 38.12
N GLU A 239 32.05 58.98 37.26
CA GLU A 239 30.97 59.90 36.92
C GLU A 239 30.17 60.27 38.17
N ILE A 240 29.75 59.28 38.97
CA ILE A 240 29.04 59.52 40.23
C ILE A 240 29.85 60.42 41.16
N GLN A 241 31.15 60.17 41.33
CA GLN A 241 32.01 61.02 42.15
C GLN A 241 32.09 62.45 41.62
N LEU A 242 32.34 62.63 40.33
CA LEU A 242 32.40 63.95 39.70
C LEU A 242 31.06 64.68 39.78
N THR A 243 29.94 63.98 39.67
CA THR A 243 28.59 64.55 39.81
C THR A 243 28.32 64.96 41.25
N LEU A 244 28.72 64.18 42.25
CA LEU A 244 28.58 64.52 43.66
C LEU A 244 29.46 65.71 44.06
N GLU A 245 30.68 65.79 43.53
CA GLU A 245 31.61 66.91 43.73
C GLU A 245 31.24 68.14 42.88
N SER A 246 30.36 67.96 41.89
CA SER A 246 29.89 69.07 41.07
C SER A 246 29.19 70.11 41.92
N ASN A 247 29.59 71.36 41.72
CA ASN A 247 29.02 72.50 42.41
C ASN A 247 27.49 72.67 42.21
N LEU A 248 26.93 72.02 41.17
CA LEU A 248 25.49 71.98 40.94
C LEU A 248 24.77 71.14 42.00
N VAL A 249 25.25 69.93 42.29
CA VAL A 249 24.63 69.00 43.25
C VAL A 249 24.97 69.37 44.68
N SER A 250 26.22 69.76 44.94
CA SER A 250 26.66 70.18 46.28
C SER A 250 26.13 71.57 46.69
N GLU A 251 25.38 72.22 45.79
CA GLU A 251 24.85 73.57 45.89
C GLU A 251 25.86 74.62 46.41
N ASN A 252 27.15 74.48 46.08
CA ASN A 252 28.23 75.25 46.69
C ASN A 252 27.99 76.78 46.66
N PRO A 253 27.88 77.47 47.81
CA PRO A 253 27.60 78.91 47.88
C PRO A 253 28.73 79.77 47.31
N LEU A 254 29.95 79.21 47.20
CA LEU A 254 31.11 79.92 46.64
C LEU A 254 30.98 80.18 45.13
N GLN A 255 30.06 79.51 44.43
CA GLN A 255 29.75 79.82 43.02
C GLN A 255 29.29 81.27 42.81
N ALA A 256 28.69 81.87 43.83
CA ALA A 256 28.20 83.23 43.78
C ALA A 256 29.32 84.27 44.01
N SER A 257 30.52 83.84 44.41
CA SER A 257 31.68 84.72 44.62
C SER A 257 32.27 85.22 43.30
N LEU A 258 32.72 86.48 43.29
CA LEU A 258 33.47 87.07 42.19
C LEU A 258 34.97 87.02 42.51
N PRO A 259 35.85 86.59 41.57
CA PRO A 259 37.28 86.61 41.79
C PRO A 259 37.77 88.01 42.18
N GLY A 260 38.50 88.12 43.30
CA GLY A 260 39.10 89.36 43.77
C GLY A 260 38.16 90.33 44.50
N VAL A 261 36.88 90.00 44.71
CA VAL A 261 35.93 90.84 45.46
C VAL A 261 35.38 90.06 46.67
N PRO A 262 35.38 90.66 47.88
CA PRO A 262 34.76 90.03 49.05
C PRO A 262 33.27 89.73 48.80
N PHE A 263 32.83 88.55 49.26
CA PHE A 263 31.46 88.05 49.10
C PHE A 263 30.38 89.02 49.63
N GLU A 264 30.73 89.82 50.64
CA GLU A 264 29.83 90.79 51.28
C GLU A 264 29.55 92.03 50.43
N GLN A 265 30.43 92.37 49.49
CA GLN A 265 30.30 93.60 48.69
C GLN A 265 29.59 93.36 47.36
N ARG A 266 29.92 92.25 46.69
CA ARG A 266 29.36 91.94 45.38
C ARG A 266 29.28 90.45 45.15
N VAL A 267 28.13 90.03 44.64
CA VAL A 267 27.80 88.64 44.35
C VAL A 267 27.38 88.55 42.89
N ARG A 268 27.72 87.43 42.24
CA ARG A 268 27.12 87.01 40.97
C ARG A 268 25.61 86.77 41.15
N VAL A 269 24.81 87.53 40.41
CA VAL A 269 23.34 87.54 40.52
C VAL A 269 22.72 86.21 40.08
N ASP A 270 23.29 85.57 39.08
CA ASP A 270 22.83 84.30 38.50
C ASP A 270 22.99 83.10 39.45
N HIS A 271 23.92 83.15 40.40
CA HIS A 271 24.22 82.07 41.35
C HIS A 271 23.92 82.44 42.81
N TRP A 272 23.16 83.52 43.04
CA TRP A 272 22.81 83.93 44.39
C TRP A 272 21.76 83.00 45.00
N LYS A 273 22.11 82.35 46.13
CA LYS A 273 21.27 81.37 46.84
C LYS A 273 20.78 81.86 48.21
N GLY A 274 20.84 83.17 48.45
CA GLY A 274 20.44 83.78 49.72
C GLY A 274 21.59 83.96 50.71
N PHE A 275 21.23 84.38 51.93
CA PHE A 275 22.21 84.73 52.97
C PHE A 275 22.86 83.50 53.60
N SER A 276 24.13 83.64 53.99
CA SER A 276 24.81 82.64 54.81
C SER A 276 24.10 82.47 56.15
N GLY A 277 24.14 81.27 56.74
CA GLY A 277 23.58 81.02 58.06
C GLY A 277 24.15 81.95 59.14
N GLU A 278 25.40 82.40 59.01
CA GLU A 278 26.00 83.39 59.90
C GLU A 278 25.39 84.80 59.72
N GLN A 279 25.17 85.21 58.47
CA GLN A 279 24.51 86.48 58.14
C GLN A 279 23.06 86.49 58.63
N THR A 280 22.31 85.41 58.41
CA THR A 280 20.94 85.27 58.92
C THR A 280 20.92 85.35 60.45
N LYS A 281 21.84 84.68 61.15
CA LYS A 281 21.96 84.80 62.62
C LYS A 281 22.28 86.23 63.05
N HIS A 282 23.17 86.93 62.34
CA HIS A 282 23.50 88.32 62.63
C HIS A 282 22.27 89.22 62.51
N TYR A 283 21.49 89.12 61.42
CA TYR A 283 20.27 89.91 61.24
C TYR A 283 19.18 89.57 62.25
N LEU A 284 19.05 88.30 62.65
CA LEU A 284 18.11 87.91 63.71
C LEU A 284 18.49 88.57 65.04
N ARG A 285 19.77 88.56 65.42
CA ARG A 285 20.25 89.27 66.62
C ARG A 285 19.96 90.77 66.56
N GLN A 286 20.24 91.41 65.42
CA GLN A 286 19.92 92.83 65.23
C GLN A 286 18.43 93.12 65.34
N ASN A 287 17.57 92.25 64.81
CA ASN A 287 16.12 92.38 64.96
C ASN A 287 15.69 92.23 66.42
N ASP A 288 16.27 91.29 67.16
CA ASP A 288 15.99 91.11 68.60
C ASP A 288 16.42 92.34 69.41
N GLU A 289 17.60 92.92 69.13
CA GLU A 289 18.07 94.17 69.72
C GLU A 289 17.11 95.34 69.42
N LEU A 290 16.67 95.49 68.15
CA LEU A 290 15.71 96.51 67.76
C LEU A 290 14.34 96.35 68.44
N LEU A 291 13.90 95.11 68.68
CA LEU A 291 12.67 94.82 69.41
C LEU A 291 12.81 95.20 70.88
N GLN A 292 13.94 94.85 71.51
CA GLN A 292 14.24 95.25 72.90
C GLN A 292 14.28 96.77 73.04
N ASP A 293 14.95 97.47 72.13
CA ASP A 293 14.98 98.94 72.13
C ASP A 293 13.60 99.57 71.99
N LYS A 294 12.72 99.01 71.13
CA LYS A 294 11.33 99.47 71.01
C LYS A 294 10.53 99.24 72.30
N VAL A 295 10.73 98.12 72.99
CA VAL A 295 10.09 97.85 74.28
C VAL A 295 10.58 98.84 75.33
N ASN A 296 11.89 99.08 75.40
CA ASN A 296 12.49 100.04 76.33
C ASN A 296 11.98 101.47 76.09
N ARG A 297 11.91 101.92 74.83
CA ARG A 297 11.34 103.24 74.48
C ARG A 297 9.87 103.36 74.89
N LYS A 298 9.05 102.33 74.63
CA LYS A 298 7.65 102.32 75.08
C LYS A 298 7.51 102.33 76.60
N GLN A 299 8.42 101.70 77.33
CA GLN A 299 8.45 101.77 78.80
C GLN A 299 8.81 103.19 79.27
N GLN A 300 9.85 103.80 78.69
CA GLN A 300 10.23 105.19 78.99
C GLN A 300 9.10 106.18 78.67
N GLU A 301 8.40 106.03 77.54
CA GLU A 301 7.24 106.86 77.20
C GLU A 301 6.09 106.68 78.21
N ARG A 302 5.85 105.45 78.70
CA ARG A 302 4.86 105.20 79.75
C ARG A 302 5.26 105.83 81.08
N GLU A 303 6.51 105.70 81.49
CA GLU A 303 7.04 106.33 82.71
C GLU A 303 6.95 107.85 82.65
N GLN A 304 7.27 108.45 81.49
CA GLN A 304 7.09 109.89 81.25
C GLN A 304 5.62 110.30 81.31
N ALA A 305 4.73 109.55 80.66
CA ALA A 305 3.29 109.82 80.73
C ALA A 305 2.72 109.69 82.15
N GLU A 306 3.20 108.73 82.95
CA GLU A 306 2.85 108.59 84.36
C GLU A 306 3.40 109.75 85.21
N ALA A 307 4.63 110.19 84.96
CA ALA A 307 5.21 111.36 85.63
C ALA A 307 4.43 112.64 85.29
N ASP A 308 4.12 112.86 84.01
CA ASP A 308 3.31 113.98 83.55
C ASP A 308 1.90 113.94 84.16
N ALA A 309 1.28 112.76 84.24
CA ALA A 309 -0.03 112.60 84.89
C ALA A 309 0.03 112.92 86.39
N ARG A 310 1.09 112.53 87.11
CA ARG A 310 1.31 112.91 88.52
C ARG A 310 1.44 114.41 88.68
N VAL A 311 2.27 115.04 87.85
CA VAL A 311 2.43 116.50 87.83
C VAL A 311 1.08 117.18 87.56
N GLN A 312 0.33 116.75 86.54
CA GLN A 312 -1.00 117.30 86.26
C GLN A 312 -1.99 117.12 87.43
N GLN A 313 -1.94 116.00 88.16
CA GLN A 313 -2.77 115.81 89.36
C GLN A 313 -2.37 116.76 90.49
N GLU A 314 -1.07 117.00 90.70
CA GLU A 314 -0.58 117.99 91.65
C GLU A 314 -1.05 119.39 91.28
N TRP A 315 -0.93 119.80 90.02
CA TRP A 315 -1.47 121.08 89.52
C TRP A 315 -2.99 121.19 89.73
N ARG A 316 -3.75 120.13 89.49
CA ARG A 316 -5.21 120.14 89.75
C ARG A 316 -5.53 120.28 91.24
N ARG A 317 -4.74 119.66 92.12
CA ARG A 317 -4.90 119.81 93.57
C ARG A 317 -4.61 121.24 94.02
N THR A 318 -3.50 121.83 93.57
CA THR A 318 -3.16 123.21 93.93
C THR A 318 -4.20 124.20 93.41
N LEU A 319 -4.69 124.04 92.17
CA LEU A 319 -5.76 124.88 91.63
C LEU A 319 -7.07 124.75 92.42
N ALA A 320 -7.45 123.53 92.81
CA ALA A 320 -8.64 123.30 93.63
C ALA A 320 -8.50 123.93 95.03
N GLU A 321 -7.31 123.86 95.65
CA GLU A 321 -7.03 124.55 96.92
C GLU A 321 -7.12 126.08 96.77
N GLU A 322 -6.56 126.65 95.70
CA GLU A 322 -6.65 128.08 95.40
C GLU A 322 -8.10 128.54 95.16
N GLU A 323 -8.89 127.78 94.40
CA GLU A 323 -10.32 128.05 94.20
C GLU A 323 -11.10 127.99 95.51
N HIS A 324 -10.83 126.99 96.35
CA HIS A 324 -11.50 126.84 97.64
C HIS A 324 -11.17 128.00 98.59
N LEU A 325 -9.90 128.46 98.62
CA LEU A 325 -9.49 129.66 99.35
C LEU A 325 -10.12 130.93 98.80
N ALA A 326 -10.24 131.05 97.47
CA ALA A 326 -10.91 132.19 96.84
C ALA A 326 -12.41 132.25 97.18
N GLN A 327 -13.10 131.10 97.21
CA GLN A 327 -14.49 131.00 97.65
C GLN A 327 -14.66 131.37 99.13
N GLN A 328 -13.76 130.91 100.01
CA GLN A 328 -13.76 131.30 101.42
C GLN A 328 -13.57 132.81 101.60
N ARG A 329 -12.63 133.42 100.88
CA ARG A 329 -12.43 134.89 100.89
C ARG A 329 -13.68 135.64 100.44
N ARG A 330 -14.36 135.17 99.38
CA ARG A 330 -15.63 135.78 98.92
C ARG A 330 -16.73 135.67 99.98
N ALA A 331 -16.87 134.51 100.62
CA ALA A 331 -17.85 134.31 101.68
C ALA A 331 -17.59 135.20 102.92
N GLN A 332 -16.33 135.33 103.34
CA GLN A 332 -15.95 136.26 104.41
C GLN A 332 -16.28 137.71 104.06
N MET A 333 -15.96 138.14 102.83
CA MET A 333 -16.27 139.49 102.36
C MET A 333 -17.79 139.75 102.32
N GLU A 334 -18.60 138.75 101.97
CA GLU A 334 -20.06 138.88 101.98
C GLU A 334 -20.63 139.02 103.42
N LEU A 335 -20.07 138.29 104.38
CA LEU A 335 -20.43 138.43 105.80
C LEU A 335 -20.07 139.82 106.35
N ASP A 336 -18.87 140.33 106.04
CA ASP A 336 -18.43 141.66 106.46
C ASP A 336 -19.31 142.78 105.86
N LEU A 337 -19.75 142.62 104.61
CA LEU A 337 -20.69 143.54 103.97
C LEU A 337 -22.08 143.52 104.62
N ARG A 338 -22.55 142.36 105.11
CA ARG A 338 -23.81 142.28 105.86
C ARG A 338 -23.70 142.96 107.22
N ALA A 339 -22.61 142.71 107.97
CA ALA A 339 -22.39 143.28 109.29
C ALA A 339 -22.26 144.82 109.25
N THR A 340 -21.55 145.36 108.25
CA THR A 340 -21.44 146.81 108.05
C THR A 340 -22.77 147.47 107.70
N ARG A 341 -23.63 146.79 106.91
CA ARG A 341 -24.96 147.30 106.56
C ARG A 341 -25.90 147.36 107.77
N GLU A 342 -25.86 146.37 108.65
CA GLU A 342 -26.66 146.37 109.89
C GLU A 342 -26.24 147.49 110.86
N GLN A 343 -24.94 147.75 111.00
CA GLN A 343 -24.43 148.85 111.83
C GLN A 343 -24.87 150.23 111.33
N GLN A 344 -24.92 150.44 110.01
CA GLN A 344 -25.37 151.71 109.43
C GLN A 344 -26.87 151.97 109.69
N VAL A 345 -27.71 150.93 109.67
CA VAL A 345 -29.15 151.05 109.97
C VAL A 345 -29.37 151.45 111.43
N GLN A 346 -28.63 150.86 112.37
CA GLN A 346 -28.78 151.19 113.80
C GLN A 346 -28.32 152.63 114.13
N GLN A 347 -27.23 153.12 113.51
CA GLN A 347 -26.77 154.50 113.73
C GLN A 347 -27.74 155.55 113.17
N ALA A 348 -28.40 155.27 112.05
CA ALA A 348 -29.39 156.19 111.46
C ALA A 348 -30.61 156.37 112.40
N ALA A 349 -31.13 155.27 112.95
CA ALA A 349 -32.27 155.30 113.86
C ALA A 349 -31.98 156.05 115.19
N TYR A 350 -30.75 155.97 115.70
CA TYR A 350 -30.34 156.69 116.91
C TYR A 350 -30.25 158.21 116.70
N ARG A 351 -29.75 158.66 115.53
CA ARG A 351 -29.64 160.09 115.20
C ARG A 351 -31.00 160.78 115.09
N GLU A 352 -32.02 160.08 114.62
CA GLU A 352 -33.36 160.64 114.43
C GLU A 352 -34.05 160.95 115.77
N LYS A 353 -33.89 160.08 116.79
CA LYS A 353 -34.45 160.30 118.14
C LYS A 353 -33.84 161.50 118.86
N VAL A 354 -32.52 161.67 118.78
CA VAL A 354 -31.81 162.75 119.49
C VAL A 354 -32.18 164.14 118.93
N ASN A 355 -32.47 164.26 117.63
CA ASN A 355 -32.86 165.53 117.02
C ASN A 355 -34.30 165.95 117.39
N SER A 356 -35.18 164.98 117.66
CA SER A 356 -36.56 165.26 118.07
C SER A 356 -36.65 165.90 119.47
N GLU A 357 -35.73 165.60 120.39
CA GLU A 357 -35.81 166.09 121.77
C GLU A 357 -35.21 167.49 121.92
N ARG A 358 -34.24 167.86 121.08
CA ARG A 358 -33.54 169.15 121.14
C ARG A 358 -34.36 170.35 120.63
N SER A 359 -35.44 170.12 119.88
CA SER A 359 -36.23 171.18 119.23
C SER A 359 -37.37 171.77 120.07
N ARG A 360 -37.55 171.33 121.33
CA ARG A 360 -38.54 171.89 122.27
C ARG A 360 -37.87 172.77 123.34
N GLY A 361 -37.75 174.07 123.06
CA GLY A 361 -37.18 175.06 123.98
C GLY A 361 -38.03 175.27 125.24
N LYS A 362 -37.37 175.54 126.39
CA LYS A 362 -38.00 175.71 127.72
C LYS A 362 -37.70 177.12 128.25
N ILE A 363 -38.74 177.87 128.63
CA ILE A 363 -38.66 179.24 129.14
C ILE A 363 -38.50 179.18 130.68
N GLU A 364 -37.43 179.78 131.21
CA GLU A 364 -37.19 179.80 132.66
C GLU A 364 -37.81 181.03 133.37
N ASN A 365 -38.29 180.81 134.60
CA ASN A 365 -39.12 181.72 135.38
C ASN A 365 -38.41 183.05 135.79
N THR A 366 -37.09 183.13 135.65
CA THR A 366 -36.29 184.36 135.89
C THR A 366 -36.45 185.40 134.79
N PHE A 367 -37.00 185.01 133.63
CA PHE A 367 -37.26 185.89 132.49
C PHE A 367 -38.28 187.00 132.82
N PHE A 368 -39.33 186.68 133.58
CA PHE A 368 -40.41 187.65 133.87
C PHE A 368 -40.12 188.57 135.06
N GLN A 369 -39.16 188.25 135.92
CA GLN A 369 -38.81 189.09 137.07
C GLN A 369 -37.87 190.27 136.70
N ARG A 370 -37.41 190.34 135.45
CA ARG A 370 -36.52 191.41 134.97
C ARG A 370 -37.25 192.67 134.48
N PHE A 371 -38.58 192.67 134.39
CA PHE A 371 -39.37 193.82 133.94
C PHE A 371 -40.11 194.48 135.12
N GLY A 372 -39.93 195.80 135.32
CA GLY A 372 -40.81 196.61 136.19
C GLY A 372 -40.32 197.01 137.60
N ARG A 373 -39.00 197.10 137.87
CA ARG A 373 -38.49 197.53 139.21
C ARG A 373 -37.99 198.98 139.35
N SER A 374 -38.18 199.86 138.37
CA SER A 374 -37.94 201.30 138.54
C SER A 374 -39.23 202.11 138.41
N TYR A 375 -39.49 202.91 139.44
CA TYR A 375 -40.75 203.52 139.86
C TYR A 375 -41.13 204.74 139.02
N ARG A 376 -42.28 204.71 138.31
CA ARG A 376 -42.92 205.87 137.68
C ARG A 376 -44.35 205.58 137.26
#